data_AF-A0A091SVW2-F1
#
_entry.id   AF-A0A091SVW2-F1
#
_cell.length_a   1.000
_cell.length_b   1.000
_cell.length_c   1.000
_cell.angle_alpha   90.00
_cell.angle_beta   90.00
_cell.angle_gamma   90.00
#
_symmetry.space_group_name_H-M   'P 1'
#
loop_
_entity.id
_entity.type
_entity.pdbx_description
1 polymer ?
#
loop_
_entity_poly.entity_id
_entity_poly.type
_entity_poly.pdbx_seq_one_letter_code
_entity_poly.pdbx_strand_id
1 'polypeptide(L)'
;RDMRKARSAVRTLNFRKANFHLFNELVRRTPWETVLRDRGTEQSWQIFKDTFHRAQELSVPMCKKSGKEGKRPAWLSQDLLVKLKSKRELHRQWKQGQVSWGEYRETARLCREEVRKAKARMELNLARDVKNNKKGFYRYVNHKRKVKESVPPLMNKKGNLVSTDEEKAEVLNNFFASVFTGNLSSHPSRIDGSKDGDQGGRAPPTVK
;
A
#
# COMPACT_ATOMS: atom_id res chain seq x y z
N ARG A 1 -6.39 -20.95 -3.25
CA ARG A 1 -5.87 -20.19 -4.41
C ARG A 1 -5.53 -18.78 -3.93
N ASP A 2 -4.26 -18.50 -3.69
CA ASP A 2 -3.79 -17.17 -3.28
C ASP A 2 -3.83 -16.22 -4.49
N MET A 3 -4.82 -15.34 -4.55
CA MET A 3 -4.79 -14.20 -5.45
C MET A 3 -3.78 -13.17 -4.92
N ARG A 4 -2.50 -13.36 -5.25
CA ARG A 4 -1.49 -12.30 -5.12
C ARG A 4 -1.99 -11.09 -5.89
N LYS A 5 -2.41 -10.04 -5.17
CA LYS A 5 -2.71 -8.72 -5.74
C LYS A 5 -1.65 -8.37 -6.79
N ALA A 6 -2.04 -8.36 -8.06
CA ALA A 6 -1.20 -7.89 -9.14
C ALA A 6 -0.94 -6.41 -8.89
N ARG A 7 0.23 -6.09 -8.33
CA ARG A 7 0.68 -4.70 -8.23
C ARG A 7 0.90 -4.22 -9.66
N SER A 8 0.18 -3.19 -10.09
CA SER A 8 0.44 -2.50 -11.35
C SER A 8 1.86 -1.91 -11.30
N ALA A 9 2.82 -2.67 -11.83
CA ALA A 9 4.22 -2.28 -11.84
C ALA A 9 4.41 -1.28 -12.98
N VAL A 10 4.21 0.01 -12.69
CA VAL A 10 4.59 1.08 -13.62
C VAL A 10 6.09 0.94 -13.88
N ARG A 11 6.46 0.64 -15.13
CA ARG A 11 7.84 0.58 -15.58
C ARG A 11 8.29 1.99 -15.92
N THR A 12 9.46 2.38 -15.46
CA THR A 12 10.07 3.68 -15.80
C THR A 12 11.53 3.51 -16.14
N LEU A 13 12.05 4.40 -16.98
CA LEU A 13 13.45 4.42 -17.37
C LEU A 13 14.35 4.72 -16.16
N ASN A 14 15.43 3.96 -16.02
CA ASN A 14 16.41 4.15 -14.95
C ASN A 14 17.65 4.88 -15.45
N PHE A 15 17.58 6.21 -15.49
CA PHE A 15 18.69 7.05 -15.95
C PHE A 15 19.97 6.94 -15.10
N ARG A 16 19.88 6.48 -13.84
CA ARG A 16 21.07 6.24 -13.01
C ARG A 16 21.92 5.07 -13.50
N LYS A 17 21.33 4.15 -14.27
CA LYS A 17 22.00 2.98 -14.85
C LYS A 17 22.10 3.08 -16.38
N ALA A 18 21.89 4.27 -16.94
CA ALA A 18 21.96 4.47 -18.38
C ALA A 18 23.40 4.31 -18.88
N ASN A 19 23.56 3.63 -20.01
CA ASN A 19 24.83 3.60 -20.74
C ASN A 19 24.86 4.79 -21.71
N PHE A 20 25.34 5.94 -21.25
CA PHE A 20 25.42 7.15 -22.06
C PHE A 20 26.42 7.04 -23.22
N HIS A 21 27.43 6.17 -23.11
CA HIS A 21 28.36 5.92 -24.21
C HIS A 21 27.62 5.27 -25.39
N LEU A 22 26.89 4.19 -25.13
CA LEU A 22 26.07 3.51 -26.13
C LEU A 22 25.00 4.44 -26.71
N PHE A 23 24.36 5.25 -25.87
CA PHE A 23 23.37 6.23 -26.32
C PHE A 23 23.97 7.22 -27.33
N ASN A 24 25.11 7.83 -26.99
CA ASN A 24 25.78 8.78 -27.85
C ASN A 24 26.30 8.13 -29.15
N GLU A 25 26.79 6.90 -29.07
CA GLU A 25 27.24 6.13 -30.23
C GLU A 25 26.09 5.88 -31.22
N LEU A 26 24.92 5.45 -30.73
CA LEU A 26 23.73 5.21 -31.57
C LEU A 26 23.23 6.49 -32.25
N VAL A 27 23.20 7.60 -31.53
CA VAL A 27 22.78 8.90 -32.09
C VAL A 27 23.78 9.41 -33.12
N ARG A 28 25.10 9.28 -32.85
CA ARG A 28 26.15 9.74 -33.78
C ARG A 28 26.26 8.89 -35.04
N ARG A 29 26.00 7.59 -34.95
CA ARG A 29 26.02 6.68 -36.12
C ARG A 29 24.86 6.86 -37.08
N THR A 30 23.83 7.62 -36.68
CA THR A 30 22.69 7.87 -37.56
C THR A 30 23.11 8.83 -38.68
N PRO A 31 22.92 8.48 -39.97
CA PRO A 31 23.32 9.32 -41.10
C PRO A 31 22.32 10.48 -41.32
N TRP A 32 22.33 11.46 -40.42
CA TRP A 32 21.36 12.55 -40.36
C TRP A 32 21.21 13.31 -41.68
N GLU A 33 22.32 13.57 -42.38
CA GLU A 33 22.30 14.26 -43.67
C GLU A 33 21.52 13.54 -44.77
N THR A 34 21.46 12.20 -44.71
CA THR A 34 20.73 11.39 -45.68
C THR A 34 19.28 11.23 -45.26
N VAL A 35 19.04 10.99 -43.96
CA VAL A 35 17.70 10.70 -43.44
C VAL A 35 16.82 11.95 -43.41
N LEU A 36 17.43 13.14 -43.25
CA LEU A 36 16.74 14.42 -43.22
C LEU A 36 16.70 15.13 -44.58
N ARG A 37 17.39 14.58 -45.59
CA ARG A 37 17.38 15.14 -46.96
C ARG A 37 15.98 15.08 -47.54
N ASP A 38 15.54 16.18 -48.16
CA ASP A 38 14.24 16.31 -48.84
C ASP A 38 13.03 16.03 -47.92
N ARG A 39 13.18 16.25 -46.61
CA ARG A 39 12.11 16.13 -45.62
C ARG A 39 11.68 17.50 -45.11
N GLY A 40 10.37 17.69 -44.97
CA GLY A 40 9.81 18.87 -44.31
C GLY A 40 10.17 18.91 -42.81
N THR A 41 10.12 20.08 -42.20
CA THR A 41 10.50 20.32 -40.80
C THR A 41 9.83 19.35 -39.82
N GLU A 42 8.53 19.11 -39.98
CA GLU A 42 7.78 18.20 -39.10
C GLU A 42 8.21 16.74 -39.25
N GLN A 43 8.46 16.29 -40.49
CA GLN A 43 8.91 14.93 -40.77
C GLN A 43 10.32 14.71 -40.23
N SER A 44 11.21 15.69 -40.43
CA SER A 44 12.57 15.69 -39.88
C SER A 44 12.56 15.61 -38.34
N TRP A 45 11.66 16.35 -37.69
CA TRP A 45 11.50 16.29 -36.24
C TRP A 45 10.98 14.94 -35.74
N GLN A 46 10.03 14.33 -36.45
CA GLN A 46 9.51 13.02 -36.10
C GLN A 46 10.58 11.93 -36.19
N ILE A 47 11.37 11.93 -37.27
CA ILE A 47 12.50 11.02 -37.47
C ILE A 47 13.53 11.16 -36.35
N PHE A 48 13.84 12.40 -35.95
CA PHE A 48 14.74 12.66 -34.84
C PHE A 48 14.20 12.08 -33.53
N LYS A 49 12.94 12.37 -33.17
CA LYS A 49 12.30 11.85 -31.95
C LYS A 49 12.30 10.32 -31.92
N ASP A 50 11.98 9.68 -33.04
CA ASP A 50 11.91 8.22 -33.11
C ASP A 50 13.28 7.58 -32.94
N THR A 51 14.30 8.15 -33.57
CA THR A 51 15.70 7.70 -33.44
C THR A 51 16.20 7.89 -32.01
N PHE A 52 15.90 9.04 -31.41
CA PHE A 52 16.26 9.36 -30.03
C PHE A 52 15.58 8.40 -29.04
N HIS A 53 14.29 8.13 -29.19
CA HIS A 53 13.56 7.19 -28.35
C HIS A 53 14.10 5.76 -28.51
N ARG A 54 14.43 5.32 -29.73
CA ARG A 54 15.08 4.02 -29.95
C ARG A 54 16.43 3.93 -29.25
N ALA A 55 17.27 4.97 -29.36
CA ALA A 55 18.55 5.01 -28.66
C ALA A 55 18.36 4.97 -27.13
N GLN A 56 17.32 5.64 -26.63
CA GLN A 56 16.95 5.66 -25.22
C GLN A 56 16.49 4.28 -24.73
N GLU A 57 15.68 3.57 -25.50
CA GLU A 57 15.20 2.22 -25.16
C GLU A 57 16.34 1.20 -25.09
N LEU A 58 17.32 1.29 -26.00
CA LEU A 58 18.47 0.40 -26.04
C LEU A 58 19.51 0.71 -24.95
N SER A 59 19.61 1.98 -24.54
CA SER A 59 20.70 2.45 -23.66
C SER A 59 20.28 2.64 -22.21
N VAL A 60 18.97 2.78 -21.94
CA VAL A 60 18.43 3.06 -20.61
C VAL A 60 17.57 1.88 -20.14
N PRO A 61 18.03 1.09 -19.15
CA PRO A 61 17.26 -0.05 -18.68
C PRO A 61 15.97 0.39 -17.99
N MET A 62 14.90 -0.38 -18.22
CA MET A 62 13.61 -0.17 -17.54
C MET A 62 13.65 -0.74 -16.12
N CYS A 63 13.27 0.06 -15.13
CA CYS A 63 13.08 -0.41 -13.75
C CYS A 63 11.60 -0.45 -13.39
N LYS A 64 11.23 -1.44 -12.58
CA LYS A 64 9.95 -1.44 -11.90
C LYS A 64 10.03 -0.35 -10.82
N LYS A 65 9.13 0.63 -10.84
CA LYS A 65 8.90 1.42 -9.63
C LYS A 65 8.31 0.47 -8.60
N SER A 66 9.13 0.01 -7.65
CA SER A 66 8.58 -0.58 -6.43
C SER A 66 7.74 0.53 -5.80
N GLY A 67 6.42 0.34 -5.76
CA GLY A 67 5.53 1.29 -5.11
C GLY A 67 6.09 1.53 -3.71
N LYS A 68 6.43 2.81 -3.42
CA LYS A 68 7.19 3.29 -2.24
C LYS A 68 7.31 2.18 -1.22
N GLU A 69 8.38 1.40 -1.33
CA GLU A 69 8.63 0.31 -0.40
C GLU A 69 8.52 0.91 1.00
N GLY A 70 7.52 0.45 1.75
CA GLY A 70 7.08 1.14 2.96
C GLY A 70 8.30 1.29 3.85
N LYS A 71 8.84 2.52 3.94
CA LYS A 71 10.10 2.74 4.65
C LYS A 71 9.89 2.23 6.05
N ARG A 72 10.75 1.29 6.45
CA ARG A 72 10.76 0.72 7.78
C ARG A 72 10.68 1.88 8.80
N PRO A 73 9.70 1.88 9.72
CA PRO A 73 9.62 2.93 10.72
C PRO A 73 10.92 3.02 11.50
N ALA A 74 11.39 4.23 11.82
CA ALA A 74 12.68 4.43 12.47
C ALA A 74 12.78 3.78 13.86
N TRP A 75 11.65 3.54 14.54
CA TRP A 75 11.60 2.82 15.82
C TRP A 75 11.69 1.30 15.69
N LEU A 76 11.56 0.72 14.48
CA LEU A 76 11.47 -0.72 14.29
C LEU A 76 12.88 -1.32 14.12
N SER A 77 13.45 -1.91 15.17
CA SER A 77 14.72 -2.65 15.09
C SER A 77 14.54 -4.05 14.50
N GLN A 78 15.64 -4.69 14.06
CA GLN A 78 15.61 -6.06 13.50
C GLN A 78 15.11 -7.09 14.51
N ASP A 79 15.59 -7.00 15.75
CA ASP A 79 15.11 -7.81 16.87
C ASP A 79 13.60 -7.67 17.10
N LEU A 80 13.10 -6.43 17.14
CA LEU A 80 11.66 -6.18 17.34
C LEU A 80 10.81 -6.73 16.18
N LEU A 81 11.34 -6.71 14.95
CA LEU A 81 10.68 -7.30 13.80
C LEU A 81 10.57 -8.83 13.93
N VAL A 82 11.61 -9.50 14.42
CA VAL A 82 11.58 -10.94 14.70
C VAL A 82 10.52 -11.25 15.74
N LYS A 83 10.50 -10.52 16.87
CA LYS A 83 9.48 -10.66 17.92
C LYS A 83 8.05 -10.48 17.40
N LEU A 84 7.83 -9.48 16.54
CA LEU A 84 6.53 -9.26 15.89
C LEU A 84 6.11 -10.41 14.96
N LYS A 85 7.06 -11.03 14.26
CA LYS A 85 6.80 -12.23 13.44
C LYS A 85 6.48 -13.44 14.32
N SER A 86 7.26 -13.69 15.37
CA SER A 86 7.00 -14.77 16.32
C SER A 86 5.62 -14.64 16.98
N LYS A 87 5.23 -13.43 17.40
CA LYS A 87 3.88 -13.17 17.93
C LYS A 87 2.77 -13.47 16.91
N ARG A 88 3.01 -13.18 15.61
CA ARG A 88 2.04 -13.47 14.54
C ARG A 88 1.90 -14.98 14.32
N GLU A 89 3.02 -15.70 14.36
CA GLU A 89 3.02 -17.15 14.26
C GLU A 89 2.30 -17.80 15.45
N LEU A 90 2.58 -17.31 16.66
CA LEU A 90 1.93 -17.78 17.87
C LEU A 90 0.40 -17.55 17.84
N HIS A 91 -0.05 -16.42 17.26
CA HIS A 91 -1.47 -16.20 17.02
C HIS A 91 -2.07 -17.23 16.06
N ARG A 92 -1.33 -17.65 15.03
CA ARG A 92 -1.77 -18.69 14.08
C ARG A 92 -1.90 -20.04 14.80
N GLN A 93 -0.90 -20.41 15.59
CA GLN A 93 -0.88 -21.65 16.38
C GLN A 93 -1.99 -21.67 17.43
N TRP A 94 -2.24 -20.55 18.13
CA TRP A 94 -3.37 -20.41 19.04
C TRP A 94 -4.72 -20.59 18.32
N LYS A 95 -4.90 -19.99 17.14
CA LYS A 95 -6.11 -20.19 16.32
C LYS A 95 -6.31 -21.64 15.87
N GLN A 96 -5.25 -22.43 15.84
CA GLN A 96 -5.25 -23.86 15.50
C GLN A 96 -5.32 -24.77 16.73
N GLY A 97 -5.39 -24.20 17.95
CA GLY A 97 -5.45 -24.97 19.20
C GLY A 97 -4.11 -25.58 19.65
N GLN A 98 -3.00 -25.22 19.01
CA GLN A 98 -1.67 -25.78 19.31
C GLN A 98 -0.97 -25.08 20.49
N VAL A 99 -1.44 -23.89 20.86
CA VAL A 99 -0.83 -23.03 21.88
C VAL A 99 -1.91 -22.53 22.82
N SER A 100 -1.59 -22.43 24.10
CA SER A 100 -2.54 -21.93 25.10
C SER A 100 -2.82 -20.43 24.89
N TRP A 101 -4.02 -19.98 25.28
CA TRP A 101 -4.34 -18.55 25.29
C TRP A 101 -3.38 -17.74 26.17
N GLY A 102 -2.92 -18.32 27.29
CA GLY A 102 -2.01 -17.68 28.25
C GLY A 102 -0.66 -17.31 27.63
N GLU A 103 -0.03 -18.25 26.93
CA GLU A 103 1.27 -18.05 26.27
C GLU A 103 1.18 -16.99 25.16
N TYR A 104 0.13 -17.04 24.36
CA TYR A 104 -0.11 -16.01 23.34
C TYR A 104 -0.35 -14.64 23.98
N ARG A 105 -1.19 -14.56 25.01
CA ARG A 105 -1.54 -13.30 25.69
C ARG A 105 -0.29 -12.63 26.28
N GLU A 106 0.58 -13.40 26.93
CA GLU A 106 1.80 -12.87 27.55
C GLU A 106 2.80 -12.42 26.48
N THR A 107 3.07 -13.24 25.46
CA THR A 107 3.94 -12.86 24.33
C THR A 107 3.42 -11.60 23.63
N ALA A 108 2.10 -11.49 23.44
CA ALA A 108 1.48 -10.31 22.85
C ALA A 108 1.62 -9.08 23.75
N ARG A 109 1.55 -9.23 25.08
CA ARG A 109 1.77 -8.15 26.05
C ARG A 109 3.20 -7.64 25.98
N LEU A 110 4.19 -8.52 26.09
CA LEU A 110 5.61 -8.17 26.02
C LEU A 110 5.95 -7.50 24.68
N CYS A 111 5.46 -8.04 23.56
CA CYS A 111 5.65 -7.40 22.26
C CYS A 111 5.05 -5.98 22.19
N ARG A 112 3.87 -5.76 22.78
CA ARG A 112 3.28 -4.41 22.83
C ARG A 112 4.12 -3.46 23.66
N GLU A 113 4.66 -3.92 24.80
CA GLU A 113 5.52 -3.12 25.66
C GLU A 113 6.83 -2.73 24.95
N GLU A 114 7.49 -3.68 24.30
CA GLU A 114 8.72 -3.42 23.54
C GLU A 114 8.49 -2.43 22.38
N VAL A 115 7.35 -2.54 21.68
CA VAL A 115 6.98 -1.54 20.66
C VAL A 115 6.80 -0.15 21.28
N ARG A 116 6.19 -0.04 22.47
CA ARG A 116 6.03 1.25 23.17
C ARG A 116 7.39 1.82 23.58
N LYS A 117 8.25 1.01 24.21
CA LYS A 117 9.61 1.40 24.61
C LYS A 117 10.43 1.86 23.40
N ALA A 118 10.39 1.13 22.28
CA ALA A 118 11.12 1.49 21.07
C ALA A 118 10.66 2.83 20.47
N LYS A 119 9.34 3.08 20.43
CA LYS A 119 8.79 4.36 19.99
C LYS A 119 9.21 5.51 20.91
N ALA A 120 9.06 5.33 22.21
CA ALA A 120 9.43 6.36 23.20
C ALA A 120 10.94 6.68 23.13
N ARG A 121 11.80 5.67 22.99
CA ARG A 121 13.25 5.86 22.79
C ARG A 121 13.55 6.65 21.53
N MET A 122 12.90 6.34 20.41
CA MET A 122 13.07 7.08 19.16
C MET A 122 12.63 8.54 19.30
N GLU A 123 11.48 8.81 19.93
CA GLU A 123 10.97 10.16 20.18
C GLU A 123 11.90 10.96 21.09
N LEU A 124 12.40 10.33 22.15
CA LEU A 124 13.36 10.94 23.07
C LEU A 124 14.70 11.25 22.38
N ASN A 125 15.18 10.36 21.50
CA ASN A 125 16.37 10.63 20.69
C ASN A 125 16.14 11.82 19.73
N LEU A 126 14.96 11.90 19.10
CA LEU A 126 14.59 13.06 18.26
C LEU A 126 14.56 14.36 19.05
N ALA A 127 14.06 14.34 20.29
CA ALA A 127 14.00 15.50 21.17
C ALA A 127 15.40 15.94 21.64
N ARG A 128 16.28 14.99 21.98
CA ARG A 128 17.68 15.27 22.37
C ARG A 128 18.49 15.87 21.22
N ASP A 129 18.27 15.36 20.01
CA ASP A 129 19.02 15.76 18.82
C ASP A 129 18.44 17.02 18.12
N VAL A 130 17.49 17.73 18.74
CA VAL A 130 16.88 18.93 18.14
C VAL A 130 17.92 19.98 17.76
N LYS A 131 18.97 20.14 18.57
CA LYS A 131 20.02 21.14 18.29
C LYS A 131 20.76 20.86 16.98
N ASN A 132 21.08 19.59 16.70
CA ASN A 132 21.82 19.20 15.50
C ASN A 132 20.89 18.91 14.31
N ASN A 133 19.65 18.47 14.56
CA ASN A 133 18.71 18.00 13.54
C ASN A 133 17.29 18.56 13.71
N LYS A 134 17.18 19.89 13.71
CA LYS A 134 15.88 20.61 13.76
C LYS A 134 14.90 20.11 12.69
N LYS A 135 15.39 19.85 11.47
CA LYS A 135 14.58 19.38 10.33
C LYS A 135 13.96 17.99 10.58
N GLY A 136 14.68 17.08 11.24
CA GLY A 136 14.18 15.76 11.59
C GLY A 136 13.04 15.83 12.62
N PHE A 137 13.22 16.65 13.65
CA PHE A 137 12.22 16.87 14.70
C PHE A 137 10.92 17.48 14.14
N TYR A 138 11.01 18.62 13.43
CA TYR A 138 9.81 19.25 12.87
C TYR A 138 9.13 18.39 11.80
N ARG A 139 9.88 17.57 11.05
CA ARG A 139 9.29 16.57 10.15
C ARG A 139 8.47 15.54 10.91
N TYR A 140 8.95 15.07 12.05
CA TYR A 140 8.22 14.13 12.91
C TYR A 140 6.95 14.76 13.48
N VAL A 141 7.05 15.96 14.06
CA VAL A 141 5.92 16.71 14.62
C VAL A 141 4.88 16.97 13.55
N ASN A 142 5.28 17.48 12.38
CA ASN A 142 4.37 17.75 11.27
C ASN A 142 3.72 16.47 10.76
N HIS A 143 4.44 15.34 10.71
CA HIS A 143 3.85 14.05 10.35
C HIS A 143 2.81 13.57 11.36
N LYS A 144 3.03 13.80 12.66
CA LYS A 144 2.08 13.48 13.74
C LYS A 144 0.87 14.41 13.78
N ARG A 145 1.06 15.67 13.41
CA ARG A 145 0.00 16.69 13.31
C ARG A 145 -0.82 16.57 12.03
N LYS A 146 -0.46 15.70 11.08
CA LYS A 146 -1.31 15.43 9.92
C LYS A 146 -2.64 14.88 10.40
N VAL A 147 -3.67 15.72 10.39
CA VAL A 147 -5.05 15.27 10.45
C VAL A 147 -5.23 14.33 9.27
N LYS A 148 -5.76 13.14 9.53
CA LYS A 148 -6.15 12.23 8.46
C LYS A 148 -7.19 12.99 7.64
N GLU A 149 -6.88 13.30 6.37
CA GLU A 149 -7.84 13.93 5.47
C GLU A 149 -9.15 13.13 5.58
N SER A 150 -10.19 13.77 6.14
CA SER A 150 -11.50 13.16 6.22
C SER A 150 -12.05 13.05 4.80
N VAL A 151 -12.96 12.11 4.59
CA VAL A 151 -13.66 12.01 3.32
C VAL A 151 -14.32 13.37 3.06
N PRO A 152 -14.02 14.02 1.91
CA PRO A 152 -14.69 15.26 1.55
C PRO A 152 -16.21 15.07 1.56
N PRO A 153 -17.00 16.16 1.70
CA PRO A 153 -18.44 16.05 1.61
C PRO A 153 -18.87 15.28 0.36
N LEU A 154 -19.79 14.33 0.54
CA LEU A 154 -20.29 13.49 -0.55
C LEU A 154 -21.66 13.99 -1.00
N MET A 155 -22.07 13.66 -2.21
CA MET A 155 -23.43 13.93 -2.66
C MET A 155 -24.28 12.68 -2.45
N ASN A 156 -25.40 12.82 -1.76
CA ASN A 156 -26.33 11.70 -1.56
C ASN A 156 -27.24 11.52 -2.79
N LYS A 157 -28.04 10.44 -2.80
CA LYS A 157 -29.01 10.16 -3.88
C LYS A 157 -30.07 11.27 -4.06
N LYS A 158 -30.31 12.07 -3.02
CA LYS A 158 -31.26 13.18 -3.01
C LYS A 158 -30.63 14.49 -3.53
N GLY A 159 -29.36 14.47 -3.95
CA GLY A 159 -28.65 15.66 -4.44
C GLY A 159 -28.10 16.58 -3.34
N ASN A 160 -28.23 16.21 -2.07
CA ASN A 160 -27.74 17.03 -0.95
C ASN A 160 -26.28 16.68 -0.63
N LEU A 161 -25.52 17.71 -0.25
CA LEU A 161 -24.15 17.57 0.23
C LEU A 161 -24.16 17.06 1.68
N VAL A 162 -23.57 15.90 1.94
CA VAL A 162 -23.45 15.31 3.28
C VAL A 162 -22.04 15.54 3.84
N SER A 163 -21.96 16.19 5.00
CA SER A 163 -20.70 16.54 5.66
C SER A 163 -20.43 15.75 6.94
N THR A 164 -21.45 15.12 7.52
CA THR A 164 -21.30 14.25 8.71
C THR A 164 -20.70 12.90 8.33
N ASP A 165 -19.99 12.26 9.25
CA ASP A 165 -19.29 11.01 8.94
C ASP A 165 -20.27 9.81 8.87
N GLU A 166 -21.36 9.86 9.62
CA GLU A 166 -22.46 8.88 9.58
C GLU A 166 -23.15 8.87 8.20
N GLU A 167 -23.57 10.04 7.70
CA GLU A 167 -24.23 10.14 6.40
C GLU A 167 -23.29 9.76 5.25
N LYS A 168 -22.00 10.14 5.33
CA LYS A 168 -21.00 9.71 4.35
C LYS A 168 -20.85 8.19 4.35
N ALA A 169 -20.85 7.55 5.52
CA ALA A 169 -20.76 6.10 5.63
C ALA A 169 -21.98 5.42 4.99
N GLU A 170 -23.19 5.95 5.21
CA GLU A 170 -24.41 5.45 4.56
C GLU A 170 -24.38 5.60 3.04
N VAL A 171 -23.98 6.77 2.53
CA VAL A 171 -23.87 7.02 1.08
C VAL A 171 -22.91 6.02 0.44
N LEU A 172 -21.74 5.81 1.05
CA LEU A 172 -20.76 4.84 0.57
C LEU A 172 -21.28 3.40 0.67
N ASN A 173 -21.88 3.02 1.81
CA ASN A 173 -22.43 1.68 2.00
C ASN A 173 -23.53 1.36 0.98
N ASN A 174 -24.43 2.31 0.72
CA ASN A 174 -25.48 2.18 -0.29
C ASN A 174 -24.91 2.04 -1.70
N PHE A 175 -23.86 2.79 -2.03
CA PHE A 175 -23.17 2.63 -3.30
C PHE A 175 -22.54 1.23 -3.41
N PHE A 176 -21.79 0.80 -2.39
CA PHE A 176 -21.19 -0.54 -2.35
C PHE A 176 -22.23 -1.65 -2.50
N ALA A 177 -23.34 -1.60 -1.75
CA ALA A 177 -24.44 -2.55 -1.87
C ALA A 177 -24.98 -2.60 -3.31
N SER A 178 -25.19 -1.44 -3.95
CA SER A 178 -25.70 -1.38 -5.33
C SER A 178 -24.79 -2.07 -6.35
N VAL A 179 -23.46 -2.02 -6.19
CA VAL A 179 -22.53 -2.69 -7.12
C VAL A 179 -22.47 -4.20 -6.91
N PHE A 180 -22.79 -4.69 -5.70
CA PHE A 180 -22.80 -6.12 -5.37
C PHE A 180 -24.18 -6.76 -5.45
N THR A 181 -25.24 -5.96 -5.55
CA THR A 181 -26.64 -6.42 -5.69
C THR A 181 -27.11 -6.35 -7.15
N GLY A 182 -26.18 -6.44 -8.10
CA GLY A 182 -26.45 -6.54 -9.52
C GLY A 182 -26.92 -7.95 -9.88
N ASN A 183 -28.23 -8.09 -10.12
CA ASN A 183 -28.92 -9.22 -10.74
C ASN A 183 -28.63 -10.61 -10.12
N LEU A 184 -29.29 -10.91 -9.00
CA LEU A 184 -29.82 -12.26 -8.81
C LEU A 184 -30.92 -12.45 -9.87
N SER A 185 -30.51 -12.84 -11.08
CA SER A 185 -31.39 -13.51 -12.03
C SER A 185 -32.11 -14.60 -11.25
N SER A 186 -33.41 -14.41 -11.08
CA SER A 186 -34.33 -15.34 -10.45
C SER A 186 -34.21 -16.72 -11.10
N HIS A 187 -33.51 -17.64 -10.44
CA HIS A 187 -33.72 -19.06 -10.64
C HIS A 187 -34.49 -19.63 -9.45
N PRO A 188 -35.42 -20.55 -9.72
CA PRO A 188 -36.60 -20.76 -8.91
C PRO A 188 -36.28 -21.48 -7.59
N SER A 189 -37.10 -21.13 -6.60
CA SER A 189 -37.33 -21.83 -5.36
C SER A 189 -37.18 -23.35 -5.46
N ARG A 190 -36.39 -23.92 -4.54
CA ARG A 190 -36.73 -25.23 -3.97
C ARG A 190 -36.71 -25.12 -2.46
N ILE A 191 -37.92 -25.01 -1.93
CA ILE A 191 -38.26 -25.22 -0.52
C ILE A 191 -38.08 -26.71 -0.23
N ASP A 192 -37.26 -27.02 0.78
CA ASP A 192 -37.54 -27.97 1.87
C ASP A 192 -36.40 -27.73 2.89
N GLY A 193 -36.57 -27.17 4.08
CA GLY A 193 -37.62 -27.43 5.07
C GLY A 193 -37.04 -28.31 6.17
N SER A 194 -36.30 -27.75 7.15
CA SER A 194 -36.24 -28.32 8.51
C SER A 194 -35.63 -27.37 9.55
N LYS A 195 -36.56 -26.75 10.30
CA LYS A 195 -36.60 -26.36 11.73
C LYS A 195 -35.33 -25.96 12.50
N ASP A 196 -35.40 -24.71 12.97
CA ASP A 196 -35.45 -24.27 14.38
C ASP A 196 -34.62 -24.99 15.44
N GLY A 197 -33.75 -24.19 16.07
CA GLY A 197 -33.12 -24.43 17.37
C GLY A 197 -32.56 -23.12 17.90
N ASP A 198 -33.44 -22.29 18.44
CA ASP A 198 -33.16 -21.07 19.19
C ASP A 198 -32.46 -21.38 20.54
N GLN A 199 -31.78 -20.36 21.05
CA GLN A 199 -31.33 -20.12 22.43
C GLN A 199 -30.02 -20.73 22.96
N GLY A 200 -29.21 -19.80 23.47
CA GLY A 200 -28.72 -19.94 24.84
C GLY A 200 -27.21 -19.92 24.99
N GLY A 201 -26.66 -18.76 25.35
CA GLY A 201 -25.28 -18.66 25.79
C GLY A 201 -24.97 -19.59 26.96
N ARG A 202 -23.78 -20.20 26.94
CA ARG A 202 -23.17 -20.79 28.13
C ARG A 202 -21.73 -20.31 28.26
N ALA A 203 -21.50 -19.59 29.35
CA ALA A 203 -20.20 -19.25 29.91
C ALA A 203 -19.37 -20.52 30.20
N PRO A 204 -18.03 -20.42 30.27
CA PRO A 204 -17.15 -21.57 30.42
C PRO A 204 -17.21 -22.16 31.85
N PRO A 205 -17.03 -23.48 32.04
CA PRO A 205 -16.88 -24.03 33.38
C PRO A 205 -15.51 -23.64 33.94
N THR A 206 -15.58 -22.99 35.10
CA THR A 206 -14.50 -22.90 36.09
C THR A 206 -14.54 -24.16 36.96
N VAL A 207 -13.51 -24.36 37.79
CA VAL A 207 -13.36 -25.37 38.88
C VAL A 207 -12.63 -26.63 38.39
N LYS A 208 -11.49 -27.08 38.94
CA LYS A 208 -10.72 -26.76 40.15
C LYS A 208 -9.25 -27.01 39.86
#